data_AF-A0A7X4B2Q5-F1
#
_entry.id   AF-A0A7X4B2Q5-F1
#
_cell.length_a   1.000
_cell.length_b   1.000
_cell.length_c   1.000
_cell.angle_alpha   90.00
_cell.angle_beta   90.00
_cell.angle_gamma   90.00
#
_symmetry.space_group_name_H-M   'P 1'
#
loop_
_entity.id
_entity.type
_entity.pdbx_description
1 polymer ?
#
loop_
_entity_poly.entity_id
_entity_poly.type
_entity_poly.pdbx_seq_one_letter_code
_entity_poly.pdbx_strand_id
1 'polypeptide(L)'
;MITGHTPARLVAALVVIITYPASGQTDEKPTIVTICTGFTGHGYYLGGSLVDQGEMQGWSDDSMEDGRLYLLESPAGDPFIASIDATEKLKSPVQEGGSVFYIPQPVEGNRFVLVIYPNSIVETILFKLDRQGMGIVVWAITRSNGIIDKVSVMKGICARPESLDQVRDLYNLPDP
;
A
#
# COMPACT_ATOMS: atom_id res chain seq x y z
N MET A 1 -27.97 -72.98 -36.68
CA MET A 1 -28.24 -71.58 -36.30
C MET A 1 -27.83 -71.45 -34.84
N ILE A 2 -26.63 -70.94 -34.56
CA ILE A 2 -26.00 -70.93 -33.22
C ILE A 2 -26.06 -69.49 -32.70
N THR A 3 -26.76 -69.29 -31.59
CA THR A 3 -26.90 -68.01 -30.89
C THR A 3 -25.72 -67.79 -29.95
N GLY A 4 -24.92 -66.76 -30.18
CA GLY A 4 -23.81 -66.36 -29.31
C GLY A 4 -24.27 -65.37 -28.24
N HIS A 5 -24.02 -65.70 -26.97
CA HIS A 5 -24.18 -64.79 -25.84
C HIS A 5 -22.88 -64.04 -25.56
N THR A 6 -22.96 -62.71 -25.53
CA THR A 6 -21.86 -61.82 -25.12
C THR A 6 -21.91 -61.61 -23.61
N PRO A 7 -20.83 -61.85 -22.84
CA PRO A 7 -20.82 -61.57 -21.41
C PRO A 7 -20.63 -60.07 -21.15
N ALA A 8 -21.56 -59.48 -20.39
CA ALA A 8 -21.48 -58.12 -19.89
C ALA A 8 -20.31 -57.97 -18.92
N ARG A 9 -19.30 -57.18 -19.29
CA ARG A 9 -18.19 -56.82 -18.39
C ARG A 9 -18.62 -55.68 -17.48
N LEU A 10 -18.77 -55.97 -16.19
CA LEU A 10 -18.95 -54.97 -15.14
C LEU A 10 -17.61 -54.21 -14.95
N VAL A 11 -17.57 -52.93 -15.29
CA VAL A 11 -16.43 -52.06 -15.00
C VAL A 11 -16.73 -51.36 -13.67
N ALA A 12 -16.06 -51.80 -12.60
CA ALA A 12 -16.13 -51.13 -11.31
C ALA A 12 -15.30 -49.84 -11.37
N ALA A 13 -15.97 -48.69 -11.41
CA ALA A 13 -15.34 -47.38 -11.31
C ALA A 13 -14.93 -47.12 -9.86
N LEU A 14 -13.63 -47.20 -9.57
CA LEU A 14 -13.04 -46.85 -8.28
C LEU A 14 -12.98 -45.32 -8.16
N VAL A 15 -13.94 -44.72 -7.44
CA VAL A 15 -13.93 -43.28 -7.13
C VAL A 15 -12.96 -43.06 -5.96
N VAL A 16 -11.75 -42.62 -6.27
CA VAL A 16 -10.77 -42.15 -5.27
C VAL A 16 -11.19 -40.74 -4.86
N ILE A 17 -11.81 -40.61 -3.68
CA ILE A 17 -12.09 -39.31 -3.06
C ILE A 17 -10.78 -38.79 -2.51
N ILE A 18 -10.13 -37.89 -3.26
CA ILE A 18 -8.96 -37.16 -2.79
C ILE A 18 -9.47 -36.13 -1.78
N THR A 19 -9.43 -36.47 -0.49
CA THR A 19 -9.64 -35.51 0.59
C THR A 19 -8.41 -34.61 0.66
N TYR A 20 -8.45 -33.49 -0.06
CA TYR A 20 -7.48 -32.42 0.17
C TYR A 20 -7.72 -31.90 1.59
N PRO A 21 -6.72 -31.93 2.49
CA PRO A 21 -6.85 -31.18 3.73
C PRO A 21 -7.04 -29.72 3.33
N ALA A 22 -8.22 -29.17 3.62
CA ALA A 22 -8.43 -27.73 3.61
C ALA A 22 -7.48 -27.16 4.67
N SER A 23 -6.26 -26.83 4.25
CA SER A 23 -5.37 -25.99 5.03
C SER A 23 -6.12 -24.68 5.21
N GLY A 24 -6.73 -24.50 6.38
CA GLY A 24 -7.38 -23.27 6.77
C GLY A 24 -6.34 -22.17 6.68
N GLN A 25 -6.42 -21.37 5.62
CA GLN A 25 -5.72 -20.11 5.54
C GLN A 25 -6.38 -19.25 6.61
N THR A 26 -5.72 -19.13 7.77
CA THR A 26 -6.08 -18.08 8.72
C THR A 26 -5.79 -16.78 8.00
N ASP A 27 -6.83 -16.06 7.58
CA ASP A 27 -6.76 -14.69 7.08
C ASP A 27 -6.33 -13.77 8.22
N GLU A 28 -5.07 -13.90 8.60
CA GLU A 28 -4.49 -13.03 9.61
C GLU A 28 -4.43 -11.63 9.01
N LYS A 29 -5.09 -10.69 9.67
CA LYS A 29 -5.26 -9.35 9.14
C LYS A 29 -3.99 -8.56 9.35
N PRO A 30 -3.62 -7.69 8.40
CA PRO A 30 -2.50 -6.80 8.60
C PRO A 30 -2.76 -5.87 9.79
N THR A 31 -1.71 -5.59 10.55
CA THR A 31 -1.75 -4.68 11.69
C THR A 31 -1.29 -3.30 11.27
N ILE A 32 -1.95 -2.25 11.76
CA ILE A 32 -1.53 -0.88 11.49
C ILE A 32 -0.46 -0.50 12.50
N VAL A 33 0.72 -0.17 12.01
CA VAL A 33 1.85 0.27 12.83
C VAL A 33 1.66 1.74 13.22
N THR A 34 1.32 2.59 12.24
CA THR A 34 1.10 4.02 12.47
C THR A 34 0.24 4.66 11.38
N ILE A 35 -0.39 5.78 11.71
CA ILE A 35 -1.10 6.67 10.80
C ILE A 35 -0.44 8.04 10.87
N CYS A 36 0.01 8.55 9.73
CA CYS A 36 0.62 9.86 9.62
C CYS A 36 -0.30 10.83 8.87
N THR A 37 -0.39 12.07 9.36
CA THR A 37 -1.29 13.11 8.87
C THR A 37 -0.61 14.49 8.92
N GLY A 38 -1.31 15.53 8.43
CA GLY A 38 -0.85 16.92 8.55
C GLY A 38 0.43 17.18 7.77
N PHE A 39 0.50 16.71 6.53
CA PHE A 39 1.69 16.83 5.70
C PHE A 39 1.90 18.27 5.26
N THR A 40 3.06 18.82 5.59
CA THR A 40 3.45 20.19 5.23
C THR A 40 4.92 20.21 4.80
N GLY A 41 5.27 21.07 3.85
CA GLY A 41 6.64 21.22 3.39
C GLY A 41 6.76 22.12 2.17
N HIS A 42 7.68 21.77 1.27
CA HIS A 42 7.94 22.56 0.06
C HIS A 42 7.95 21.67 -1.18
N GLY A 43 7.46 22.24 -2.27
CA GLY A 43 7.50 21.68 -3.61
C GLY A 43 8.29 22.59 -4.55
N TYR A 44 9.05 22.00 -5.46
CA TYR A 44 9.54 22.66 -6.65
C TYR A 44 8.68 22.24 -7.84
N TYR A 45 7.97 23.18 -8.41
CA TYR A 45 7.09 22.98 -9.56
C TYR A 45 7.85 23.31 -10.84
N LEU A 46 7.93 22.33 -11.74
CA LEU A 46 8.59 22.48 -13.02
C LEU A 46 7.67 23.29 -13.95
N GLY A 47 8.22 24.31 -14.62
CA GLY A 47 7.45 25.09 -15.59
C GLY A 47 7.08 24.25 -16.82
N GLY A 48 5.86 24.41 -17.32
CA GLY A 48 5.29 23.61 -18.41
C GLY A 48 4.00 22.88 -17.99
N SER A 49 3.33 22.22 -18.94
CA SER A 49 2.00 21.63 -18.74
C SER A 49 0.95 22.68 -18.31
N LEU A 50 0.11 22.39 -17.32
CA LEU A 50 -0.91 23.29 -16.73
C LEU A 50 -0.33 24.33 -15.77
N VAL A 51 0.98 24.30 -15.49
CA VAL A 51 1.65 25.31 -14.68
C VAL A 51 1.92 26.50 -15.60
N ASP A 52 1.08 27.54 -15.51
CA ASP A 52 1.26 28.78 -16.27
C ASP A 52 2.69 29.28 -16.07
N GLN A 53 3.35 29.61 -17.20
CA GLN A 53 4.73 30.07 -17.21
C GLN A 53 4.82 31.40 -16.45
N GLY A 54 5.16 31.34 -15.16
CA GLY A 54 5.47 32.52 -14.35
C GLY A 54 5.01 32.45 -12.90
N GLU A 55 3.73 32.14 -12.65
CA GLU A 55 3.17 32.31 -11.30
C GLU A 55 3.30 31.08 -10.40
N MET A 56 3.30 29.88 -10.99
CA MET A 56 3.32 28.62 -10.24
C MET A 56 4.62 27.83 -10.40
N GLN A 57 5.60 28.35 -11.14
CA GLN A 57 6.90 27.71 -11.32
C GLN A 57 7.85 28.05 -10.18
N GLY A 58 8.63 27.07 -9.73
CA GLY A 58 9.67 27.25 -8.72
C GLY A 58 9.31 26.68 -7.35
N TRP A 59 10.01 27.15 -6.32
CA TRP A 59 9.76 26.73 -4.94
C TRP A 59 8.51 27.39 -4.37
N SER A 60 7.61 26.59 -3.82
CA SER A 60 6.45 27.06 -3.07
C SER A 60 6.13 26.11 -1.91
N ASP A 61 5.29 26.58 -1.00
CA ASP A 61 4.74 25.74 0.06
C ASP A 61 3.84 24.66 -0.55
N ASP A 62 3.94 23.45 0.01
CA ASP A 62 3.18 22.28 -0.42
C ASP A 62 2.62 21.57 0.80
N SER A 63 1.40 21.06 0.67
CA SER A 63 0.72 20.38 1.78
C SER A 63 -0.29 19.35 1.29
N MET A 64 -0.57 18.38 2.15
CA MET A 64 -1.69 17.45 1.99
C MET A 64 -2.41 17.40 3.33
N GLU A 65 -3.30 18.37 3.57
CA GLU A 65 -4.00 18.56 4.85
C GLU A 65 -4.83 17.34 5.23
N ASP A 66 -5.66 16.86 4.32
CA ASP A 66 -6.51 15.67 4.51
C ASP A 66 -5.80 14.36 4.15
N GLY A 67 -4.53 14.46 3.72
CA GLY A 67 -3.72 13.31 3.35
C GLY A 67 -3.43 12.44 4.57
N ARG A 68 -3.60 11.13 4.40
CA ARG A 68 -3.23 10.14 5.43
C ARG A 68 -2.28 9.12 4.84
N LEU A 69 -1.23 8.77 5.57
CA LEU A 69 -0.30 7.71 5.21
C LEU A 69 -0.31 6.65 6.30
N TYR A 70 -0.43 5.40 5.90
CA TYR A 70 -0.50 4.25 6.77
C TYR A 70 0.77 3.43 6.57
N LEU A 71 1.45 3.12 7.67
CA LEU A 71 2.42 2.03 7.71
C LEU A 71 1.72 0.84 8.32
N LEU A 72 1.68 -0.26 7.58
CA LEU A 72 1.05 -1.50 7.99
C LEU A 72 2.09 -2.62 8.00
N GLU A 73 1.81 -3.66 8.75
CA GLU A 73 2.64 -4.86 8.84
C GLU A 73 1.77 -6.08 8.57
N SER A 74 2.19 -6.91 7.62
CA SER A 74 1.52 -8.18 7.32
C SER A 74 1.73 -9.16 8.48
N PRO A 75 0.93 -10.24 8.55
CA PRO A 75 1.16 -11.34 9.49
C PRO A 75 2.57 -11.95 9.42
N ALA A 76 3.18 -11.91 8.23
CA ALA A 76 4.54 -12.40 8.01
C ALA A 76 5.61 -11.42 8.50
N GLY A 77 5.22 -10.25 9.02
CA GLY A 77 6.12 -9.17 9.41
C GLY A 77 6.56 -8.28 8.24
N ASP A 78 6.01 -8.50 7.04
CA ASP A 78 6.35 -7.70 5.87
C ASP A 78 5.61 -6.36 5.95
N PRO A 79 6.33 -5.24 6.01
CA PRO A 79 5.68 -3.95 6.00
C PRO A 79 5.04 -3.68 4.64
N PHE A 80 3.95 -2.93 4.62
CA PHE A 80 3.35 -2.34 3.41
C PHE A 80 2.83 -0.93 3.74
N ILE A 81 2.61 -0.11 2.71
CA ILE A 81 2.06 1.24 2.87
C ILE A 81 0.74 1.38 2.13
N ALA A 82 -0.10 2.27 2.65
CA ALA A 82 -1.30 2.75 1.99
C ALA A 82 -1.48 4.24 2.27
N SER A 83 -2.20 4.95 1.41
CA SER A 83 -2.48 6.37 1.58
C SER A 83 -3.92 6.72 1.22
N ILE A 84 -4.46 7.75 1.88
CA ILE A 84 -5.60 8.52 1.38
C ILE A 84 -5.04 9.85 0.88
N ASP A 85 -5.45 10.24 -0.32
CA ASP A 85 -5.22 11.58 -0.87
C ASP A 85 -6.54 12.37 -0.97
N ALA A 86 -6.52 13.50 -1.67
CA ALA A 86 -7.70 14.35 -1.88
C ALA A 86 -8.89 13.66 -2.58
N THR A 87 -8.73 12.43 -3.09
CA THR A 87 -9.83 11.64 -3.64
C THR A 87 -10.61 10.85 -2.59
N GLU A 88 -10.19 10.89 -1.32
CA GLU A 88 -10.76 10.16 -0.18
C GLU A 88 -10.74 8.63 -0.33
N LYS A 89 -10.01 8.12 -1.34
CA LYS A 89 -9.87 6.68 -1.58
C LYS A 89 -8.58 6.17 -0.95
N LEU A 90 -8.67 5.01 -0.30
CA LEU A 90 -7.50 4.26 0.09
C LEU A 90 -6.80 3.73 -1.16
N LYS A 91 -5.50 4.01 -1.25
CA LYS A 91 -4.64 3.57 -2.34
C LYS A 91 -3.46 2.82 -1.75
N SER A 92 -3.11 1.71 -2.38
CA SER A 92 -1.83 1.05 -2.15
C SER A 92 -0.97 1.23 -3.40
N PRO A 93 0.32 1.55 -3.27
CA PRO A 93 1.19 1.66 -4.43
C PRO A 93 1.18 0.40 -5.29
N VAL A 94 1.11 -0.79 -4.67
CA VAL A 94 1.06 -2.07 -5.39
C VAL A 94 -0.20 -2.20 -6.24
N GLN A 95 -1.35 -1.74 -5.75
CA GLN A 95 -2.61 -1.74 -6.50
C GLN A 95 -2.57 -0.78 -7.69
N GLU A 96 -1.79 0.29 -7.58
CA GLU A 96 -1.55 1.26 -8.66
C GLU A 96 -0.40 0.81 -9.61
N GLY A 97 0.07 -0.43 -9.48
CA GLY A 97 1.13 -1.01 -10.31
C GLY A 97 2.55 -0.60 -9.91
N GLY A 98 2.70 0.09 -8.78
CA GLY A 98 3.97 0.45 -8.19
C GLY A 98 4.69 -0.73 -7.52
N SER A 99 6.02 -0.60 -7.42
CA SER A 99 6.89 -1.51 -6.68
C SER A 99 7.33 -0.84 -5.37
N VAL A 100 7.20 -1.56 -4.26
CA VAL A 100 7.54 -1.08 -2.91
C VAL A 100 8.79 -1.80 -2.42
N PHE A 101 9.80 -1.04 -2.01
CA PHE A 101 11.07 -1.54 -1.51
C PHE A 101 11.28 -1.06 -0.08
N TYR A 102 11.52 -1.99 0.82
CA TYR A 102 11.90 -1.71 2.20
C TYR A 102 13.42 -1.71 2.33
N ILE A 103 13.97 -0.58 2.75
CA ILE A 103 15.41 -0.39 2.86
C ILE A 103 15.79 -0.50 4.33
N PRO A 104 16.56 -1.53 4.74
CA PRO A 104 16.98 -1.72 6.13
C PRO A 104 17.67 -0.47 6.70
N GLN A 105 17.30 -0.11 7.92
CA GLN A 105 17.86 1.04 8.62
C GLN A 105 18.64 0.58 9.86
N PRO A 106 19.82 1.15 10.14
CA PRO A 106 20.64 0.75 11.29
C PRO A 106 20.11 1.30 12.62
N VAL A 107 19.21 2.29 12.59
CA VAL A 107 18.69 2.97 13.77
C VAL A 107 17.32 2.40 14.13
N GLU A 108 17.13 1.98 15.39
CA GLU A 108 15.82 1.53 15.91
C GLU A 108 14.76 2.62 15.69
N GLY A 109 13.55 2.20 15.31
CA GLY A 109 12.45 3.13 15.02
C GLY A 109 12.50 3.77 13.63
N ASN A 110 13.65 3.76 12.94
CA ASN A 110 13.71 4.21 11.56
C ASN A 110 13.15 3.13 10.61
N ARG A 111 12.33 3.55 9.64
CA ARG A 111 11.86 2.70 8.53
C ARG A 111 11.96 3.51 7.25
N PHE A 112 12.62 2.98 6.23
CA PHE A 112 12.76 3.66 4.96
C PHE A 112 12.08 2.84 3.86
N VAL A 113 11.15 3.48 3.16
CA VAL A 113 10.39 2.89 2.05
C VAL A 113 10.69 3.69 0.79
N LEU A 114 11.01 2.97 -0.29
CA LEU A 114 11.12 3.50 -1.64
C LEU A 114 9.98 2.92 -2.47
N VAL A 115 9.26 3.77 -3.17
CA VAL A 115 8.15 3.40 -4.04
C VAL A 115 8.47 3.88 -5.45
N ILE A 116 8.32 3.00 -6.43
CA ILE A 116 8.53 3.32 -7.84
C ILE A 116 7.27 2.94 -8.60
N TYR A 117 6.60 3.93 -9.18
CA TYR A 117 5.42 3.72 -10.01
C TYR A 117 5.79 3.68 -11.49
N PRO A 118 4.99 2.99 -12.33
CA PRO A 118 5.25 2.89 -13.77
C PRO A 118 5.09 4.23 -14.53
N ASN A 119 4.41 5.21 -13.92
CA ASN A 119 4.13 6.53 -14.50
C ASN A 119 5.16 7.60 -14.11
N SER A 120 6.42 7.22 -13.89
CA SER A 120 7.52 8.14 -13.53
C SER A 120 7.29 8.91 -12.22
N ILE A 121 6.50 8.34 -11.31
CA ILE A 121 6.41 8.79 -9.92
C ILE A 121 7.36 7.96 -9.06
N VAL A 122 8.14 8.64 -8.23
CA VAL A 122 9.00 8.02 -7.22
C VAL A 122 8.71 8.66 -5.87
N GLU A 123 8.53 7.82 -4.85
CA GLU A 123 8.30 8.28 -3.49
C GLU A 123 9.36 7.70 -2.56
N THR A 124 9.84 8.52 -1.64
CA THR A 124 10.75 8.11 -0.57
C THR A 124 10.14 8.51 0.76
N ILE A 125 10.00 7.55 1.66
CA ILE A 125 9.24 7.72 2.89
C ILE A 125 10.12 7.23 4.04
N LEU A 126 10.59 8.16 4.85
CA LEU A 126 11.39 7.90 6.04
C LEU A 126 10.54 8.13 7.28
N PHE A 127 10.21 7.05 7.97
CA PHE A 127 9.59 7.10 9.29
C PHE A 127 10.67 7.14 10.37
N LYS A 128 10.41 7.90 11.42
CA LYS A 128 11.11 7.85 12.70
C LYS A 128 10.07 7.71 13.79
N LEU A 129 9.87 6.48 14.24
CA LEU A 129 8.82 6.10 15.19
C LEU A 129 9.43 5.63 16.51
N ASP A 130 8.69 5.84 17.61
CA ASP A 130 8.95 5.16 18.87
C ASP A 130 8.33 3.74 18.88
N ARG A 131 8.47 3.05 20.01
CA ARG A 131 7.94 1.68 20.19
C ARG A 131 6.41 1.60 20.18
N GLN A 132 5.72 2.73 20.31
CA GLN A 132 4.27 2.80 20.26
C GLN A 132 3.75 3.16 18.86
N GLY A 133 4.64 3.41 17.89
CA GLY A 133 4.28 3.82 16.54
C GLY A 133 4.03 5.33 16.42
N MET A 134 4.39 6.13 17.42
CA MET A 134 4.27 7.58 17.37
C MET A 134 5.56 8.21 16.87
N GLY A 135 5.49 9.35 16.19
CA GLY A 135 6.67 10.06 15.75
C GLY A 135 6.44 10.95 14.54
N ILE A 136 7.37 10.90 13.59
CA ILE A 136 7.31 11.71 12.38
C ILE A 136 7.56 10.86 11.15
N VAL A 137 7.07 11.35 10.02
CA VAL A 137 7.44 10.86 8.69
C VAL A 137 7.95 12.02 7.85
N VAL A 138 8.99 11.76 7.06
CA VAL A 138 9.41 12.62 5.97
C VAL A 138 9.09 11.90 4.67
N TRP A 139 8.28 12.52 3.84
CA TRP A 139 7.81 11.97 2.57
C TRP A 139 8.24 12.89 1.43
N ALA A 140 9.13 12.40 0.58
CA ALA A 140 9.50 13.08 -0.65
C ALA A 140 8.89 12.38 -1.86
N ILE A 141 8.37 13.17 -2.80
CA ILE A 141 7.67 12.70 -4.00
C ILE A 141 8.28 13.42 -5.19
N THR A 142 8.72 12.66 -6.17
CA THR A 142 9.08 13.17 -7.50
C THR A 142 8.01 12.70 -8.47
N ARG A 143 7.40 13.63 -9.20
CA ARG A 143 6.49 13.36 -10.30
C ARG A 143 7.06 13.99 -11.55
N SER A 144 7.41 13.17 -12.52
CA SER A 144 7.63 13.60 -13.90
C SER A 144 6.62 12.89 -14.79
N ASN A 145 6.19 13.50 -15.89
CA ASN A 145 5.17 12.97 -16.79
C ASN A 145 3.73 12.98 -16.21
N GLY A 146 3.46 13.86 -15.25
CA GLY A 146 2.12 14.07 -14.69
C GLY A 146 1.41 15.30 -15.30
N ILE A 147 0.20 15.59 -14.81
CA ILE A 147 -0.47 16.86 -15.11
C ILE A 147 0.36 18.04 -14.58
N ILE A 148 0.98 17.84 -13.41
CA ILE A 148 1.89 18.79 -12.76
C ILE A 148 3.16 18.05 -12.42
N ASP A 149 4.24 18.40 -13.10
CA ASP A 149 5.57 17.89 -12.79
C ASP A 149 6.15 18.66 -11.61
N LYS A 150 6.50 17.93 -10.55
CA LYS A 150 7.04 18.53 -9.32
C LYS A 150 7.93 17.59 -8.53
N VAL A 151 8.77 18.17 -7.69
CA VAL A 151 9.49 17.46 -6.62
C VAL A 151 9.10 18.09 -5.30
N SER A 152 8.57 17.33 -4.37
CA SER A 152 8.14 17.83 -3.05
C SER A 152 8.77 17.05 -1.92
N VAL A 153 9.02 17.71 -0.80
CA VAL A 153 9.44 17.10 0.46
C VAL A 153 8.51 17.63 1.56
N MET A 154 7.84 16.71 2.24
CA MET A 154 6.86 17.01 3.27
C MET A 154 7.18 16.28 4.56
N LYS A 155 6.78 16.87 5.70
CA LYS A 155 6.81 16.26 7.02
C LYS A 155 5.38 16.04 7.48
N GLY A 156 5.09 14.84 8.00
CA GLY A 156 3.85 14.52 8.69
C GLY A 156 4.07 14.11 10.15
N ILE A 157 3.01 14.16 10.94
CA ILE A 157 3.00 13.66 12.32
C ILE A 157 2.33 12.29 12.34
N CYS A 158 2.96 11.33 13.00
CA CYS A 158 2.52 9.96 13.08
C CYS A 158 1.99 9.63 14.47
N ALA A 159 0.83 8.98 14.52
CA ALA A 159 0.18 8.55 15.74
C ALA A 159 -0.28 7.09 15.60
N ARG A 160 -0.32 6.40 16.74
CA ARG A 160 -0.91 5.07 16.80
C ARG A 160 -2.42 5.17 16.54
N PRO A 161 -3.01 4.30 15.72
CA PRO A 161 -4.46 4.18 15.67
C PRO A 161 -5.01 3.84 17.07
N GLU A 162 -6.04 4.54 17.53
CA GLU A 162 -6.68 4.22 18.81
C GLU A 162 -7.36 2.83 18.77
N SER A 163 -7.76 2.34 17.59
CA SER A 163 -8.19 0.96 17.36
C SER A 163 -8.11 0.54 15.88
N LEU A 164 -7.98 -0.78 15.62
CA LEU A 164 -8.10 -1.38 14.28
C LEU A 164 -9.52 -1.24 13.70
N ASP A 165 -10.54 -1.13 14.56
CA ASP A 165 -11.94 -1.04 14.17
C ASP A 165 -12.24 0.30 13.48
N GLN A 166 -11.67 1.42 13.97
CA GLN A 166 -11.76 2.70 13.27
C GLN A 166 -11.20 2.66 11.85
N VAL A 167 -10.14 1.87 11.62
CA VAL A 167 -9.58 1.73 10.27
C VAL A 167 -10.41 0.78 9.40
N ARG A 168 -11.00 -0.28 9.97
CA ARG A 168 -11.92 -1.15 9.22
C ARG A 168 -13.17 -0.40 8.77
N ASP A 169 -13.78 0.35 9.67
CA ASP A 169 -14.98 1.16 9.40
C ASP A 169 -14.71 2.25 8.37
N LEU A 170 -13.52 2.88 8.41
CA LEU A 170 -13.11 3.86 7.41
C LEU A 170 -12.91 3.27 6.00
N TYR A 171 -12.68 1.96 5.86
CA TYR A 171 -12.21 1.36 4.61
C TYR A 171 -13.03 0.20 4.08
N ASN A 172 -14.16 -0.13 4.70
CA ASN A 172 -15.01 -1.26 4.32
C ASN A 172 -14.19 -2.55 4.09
N LEU A 173 -13.18 -2.78 4.94
CA LEU A 173 -12.41 -4.02 4.87
C LEU A 173 -13.34 -5.17 5.29
N PRO A 174 -13.41 -6.28 4.53
CA PRO A 174 -14.32 -7.37 4.83
C PRO A 174 -14.08 -7.93 6.25
N ASP A 175 -15.16 -8.33 6.90
CA ASP A 175 -15.12 -9.07 8.17
C ASP A 175 -14.38 -10.41 7.98
N PRO A 176 -13.64 -10.90 9.00
CA PRO A 176 -12.95 -12.18 8.90
C PRO A 176 -13.95 -13.33 8.72
#